data_AF-A0AAN7H668-F1
#
_entry.id   AF-A0AAN7H668-F1
#
_cell.length_a   1.000
_cell.length_b   1.000
_cell.length_c   1.000
_cell.angle_alpha   90.00
_cell.angle_beta   90.00
_cell.angle_gamma   90.00
#
_symmetry.space_group_name_H-M   'P 1'
#
loop_
_entity.id
_entity.type
_entity.pdbx_description
1 polymer ?
#
loop_
_entity_poly.entity_id
_entity_poly.type
_entity_poly.pdbx_seq_one_letter_code
_entity_poly.pdbx_strand_id
1 'polypeptide(L)'
;MATTEDNNDIKVDETPISPLERKNSLEQYLQHRPERQELVERNILPASTAAPGLQAQQRELQKHMRADSLNEKIAHRPPPEEVIQKHILHEDPRTAEEKYAEAIEDEYAKREGGA
;
A
#
# COMPACT_ATOMS: atom_id res chain seq x y z
N MET A 1 24.31 24.73 0.30
CA MET A 1 23.12 23.90 0.03
C MET A 1 23.53 22.96 -1.09
N ALA A 2 24.05 21.78 -0.75
CA ALA A 2 24.60 20.83 -1.71
C ALA A 2 23.47 19.89 -2.15
N THR A 3 23.23 19.85 -3.45
CA THR A 3 22.29 18.93 -4.11
C THR A 3 23.00 17.61 -4.38
N THR A 4 22.51 16.53 -3.81
CA THR A 4 22.95 15.16 -4.13
C THR A 4 22.04 14.63 -5.23
N GLU A 5 22.56 14.53 -6.45
CA GLU A 5 21.90 13.88 -7.57
C GLU A 5 22.15 12.37 -7.51
N ASP A 6 21.15 11.59 -7.11
CA ASP A 6 21.13 10.13 -7.26
C ASP A 6 20.79 9.78 -8.73
N ASN A 7 21.81 9.74 -9.58
CA ASN A 7 21.71 9.16 -10.92
C ASN A 7 22.02 7.66 -10.86
N ASN A 8 21.01 6.85 -10.55
CA ASN A 8 21.09 5.39 -10.63
C ASN A 8 20.79 4.91 -12.06
N ASP A 9 21.73 5.17 -12.97
CA ASP A 9 21.68 4.70 -14.35
C ASP A 9 22.51 3.39 -14.44
N ILE A 10 21.92 2.26 -14.00
CA ILE A 10 22.57 0.94 -14.09
C ILE A 10 22.51 0.48 -15.55
N LYS A 11 23.51 0.89 -16.35
CA LYS A 11 23.69 0.37 -17.70
C LYS A 11 24.01 -1.11 -17.62
N VAL A 12 23.18 -1.94 -18.28
CA VAL A 12 23.39 -3.38 -18.36
C VAL A 12 24.65 -3.65 -19.18
N ASP A 13 25.67 -4.21 -18.55
CA ASP A 13 26.93 -4.61 -19.19
C ASP A 13 26.72 -5.92 -19.97
N GLU A 14 26.80 -5.84 -21.29
CA GLU A 14 26.61 -6.96 -22.22
C GLU A 14 27.91 -7.72 -22.55
N THR A 15 29.04 -7.39 -21.90
CA THR A 15 30.30 -8.08 -22.16
C THR A 15 30.30 -9.52 -21.64
N PRO A 16 30.92 -10.49 -22.36
CA PRO A 16 30.96 -11.88 -21.93
C PRO A 16 31.81 -12.03 -20.68
N ILE A 17 31.16 -12.29 -19.54
CA ILE A 17 31.77 -12.30 -18.21
C ILE A 17 32.91 -13.33 -18.13
N SER A 18 34.14 -12.85 -17.98
CA SER A 18 35.29 -13.69 -17.63
C SER A 18 35.05 -14.37 -16.27
N PRO A 19 35.46 -15.64 -16.06
CA PRO A 19 35.29 -16.32 -14.77
C PRO A 19 35.87 -15.56 -13.56
N LEU A 20 36.86 -14.70 -13.78
CA LEU A 20 37.45 -13.85 -12.73
C LEU A 20 36.57 -12.64 -12.40
N GLU A 21 36.03 -11.95 -13.41
CA GLU A 21 35.13 -10.81 -13.25
C GLU A 21 33.83 -11.19 -12.55
N ARG A 22 33.30 -12.39 -12.83
CA ARG A 22 32.13 -12.94 -12.13
C ARG A 22 32.36 -13.11 -10.63
N LYS A 23 33.56 -13.55 -10.24
CA LYS A 23 33.91 -13.75 -8.83
C LYS A 23 33.98 -12.42 -8.11
N ASN A 24 34.65 -11.44 -8.72
CA ASN A 24 34.83 -10.11 -8.15
C ASN A 24 33.48 -9.38 -7.99
N SER A 25 32.60 -9.43 -9.00
CA SER A 25 31.28 -8.80 -8.91
C SER A 25 30.38 -9.48 -7.87
N LEU A 26 30.36 -10.81 -7.82
CA LEU A 26 29.61 -11.54 -6.81
C LEU A 26 30.08 -11.19 -5.39
N GLU A 27 31.39 -11.13 -5.16
CA GLU A 27 31.96 -10.75 -3.87
C GLU A 27 31.50 -9.35 -3.45
N GLN A 28 31.53 -8.39 -4.36
CA GLN A 28 31.06 -7.02 -4.11
C GLN A 28 29.56 -6.99 -3.75
N TYR A 29 28.70 -7.73 -4.46
CA TYR A 29 27.27 -7.80 -4.16
C TYR A 29 26.95 -8.52 -2.85
N LEU A 30 27.75 -9.53 -2.47
CA LEU A 30 27.58 -10.22 -1.19
C LEU A 30 27.95 -9.33 0.00
N GLN A 31 28.94 -8.43 -0.16
CA GLN A 31 29.31 -7.44 0.86
C GLN A 31 28.19 -6.43 1.14
N HIS A 32 27.45 -6.03 0.11
CA HIS A 32 26.34 -5.06 0.21
C HIS A 32 24.97 -5.73 0.28
N ARG A 33 24.91 -7.02 0.61
CA ARG A 33 23.67 -7.79 0.65
C ARG A 33 22.76 -7.28 1.78
N PRO A 34 21.52 -6.87 1.48
CA PRO A 34 20.56 -6.45 2.50
C PRO A 34 20.22 -7.57 3.49
N GLU A 35 19.93 -7.17 4.73
CA GLU A 35 19.49 -8.09 5.78
C GLU A 35 18.06 -8.59 5.51
N ARG A 36 17.74 -9.79 6.04
CA ARG A 36 16.40 -10.38 5.86
C ARG A 36 15.30 -9.44 6.37
N GLN A 37 15.55 -8.80 7.51
CA GLN A 37 14.60 -7.88 8.15
C GLN A 37 14.22 -6.72 7.20
N GLU A 38 15.21 -6.09 6.58
CA GLU A 38 15.03 -4.98 5.64
C GLU A 38 14.22 -5.41 4.40
N LEU A 39 14.47 -6.62 3.89
CA LEU A 39 13.69 -7.18 2.78
C LEU A 39 12.23 -7.47 3.17
N VAL A 40 11.96 -7.83 4.42
CA VAL A 40 10.60 -8.04 4.93
C VAL A 40 9.88 -6.69 5.09
N GLU A 41 10.55 -5.69 5.64
CA GLU A 41 10.02 -4.33 5.81
C GLU A 41 9.67 -3.68 4.46
N ARG A 42 10.51 -3.90 3.44
CA ARG A 42 10.22 -3.48 2.07
C ARG A 42 9.19 -4.35 1.33
N ASN A 43 8.56 -5.31 2.00
CA ASN A 43 7.57 -6.24 1.43
C ASN A 43 8.11 -7.09 0.25
N ILE A 44 9.42 -7.34 0.19
CA ILE A 44 10.06 -8.21 -0.81
C ILE A 44 9.99 -9.67 -0.34
N LEU A 45 10.38 -9.93 0.91
CA LEU A 45 10.28 -11.25 1.52
C LEU A 45 9.04 -11.34 2.42
N PRO A 46 8.36 -12.50 2.48
CA PRO A 46 7.25 -12.69 3.40
C PRO A 46 7.74 -12.72 4.85
N ALA A 47 7.02 -12.02 5.73
CA ALA A 47 7.20 -12.04 7.19
C ALA A 47 6.69 -13.36 7.82
N SER A 48 7.11 -14.51 7.29
CA SER A 48 6.67 -15.82 7.75
C SER A 48 7.85 -16.72 8.13
N THR A 49 7.62 -17.55 9.15
CA THR A 49 8.50 -18.65 9.57
C THR A 49 8.12 -19.98 8.89
N ALA A 50 7.04 -20.00 8.10
CA ALA A 50 6.61 -21.18 7.37
C ALA A 50 7.63 -21.58 6.30
N ALA A 51 7.72 -22.89 6.04
CA ALA A 51 8.57 -23.45 4.99
C ALA A 51 8.22 -22.82 3.62
N PRO A 52 9.21 -22.59 2.72
CA PRO A 52 9.00 -21.91 1.45
C PRO A 52 7.84 -22.46 0.61
N GLY A 53 7.66 -23.79 0.58
CA GLY A 53 6.57 -24.44 -0.15
C GLY A 53 5.16 -24.16 0.40
N LEU A 54 5.03 -23.73 1.65
CA LEU A 54 3.75 -23.46 2.32
C LEU A 54 3.39 -21.98 2.37
N GLN A 55 4.33 -21.08 2.08
CA GLN A 55 4.12 -19.62 2.22
C GLN A 55 2.99 -19.11 1.33
N ALA A 56 2.82 -19.69 0.13
CA ALA A 56 1.74 -19.32 -0.78
C ALA A 56 0.37 -19.66 -0.18
N GLN A 57 0.19 -20.89 0.28
CA GLN A 57 -1.06 -21.37 0.88
C GLN A 57 -1.39 -20.64 2.19
N GLN A 58 -0.38 -20.37 3.02
CA GLN A 58 -0.55 -19.56 4.22
C GLN A 58 -1.06 -18.15 3.91
N ARG A 59 -0.51 -17.49 2.89
CA ARG A 59 -0.92 -16.14 2.47
C ARG A 59 -2.36 -16.13 1.95
N GLU A 60 -2.72 -17.13 1.17
CA GLU A 60 -4.07 -17.29 0.64
C GLU A 60 -5.08 -17.45 1.79
N LEU A 61 -4.82 -18.36 2.72
CA LEU A 61 -5.65 -18.55 3.91
C LEU A 61 -5.78 -17.25 4.73
N GLN A 62 -4.67 -16.57 5.01
CA GLN A 62 -4.68 -15.29 5.74
C GLN A 62 -5.51 -14.22 5.02
N LYS A 63 -5.47 -14.19 3.68
CA LYS A 63 -6.28 -13.27 2.88
C LYS A 63 -7.77 -13.58 3.04
N HIS A 64 -8.17 -14.85 2.93
CA HIS A 64 -9.55 -15.27 3.12
C HIS A 64 -10.06 -14.96 4.53
N MET A 65 -9.32 -15.34 5.57
CA MET A 65 -9.68 -15.02 6.95
C MET A 65 -9.86 -13.52 7.19
N ARG A 66 -8.99 -12.69 6.60
CA ARG A 66 -9.11 -11.23 6.70
C ARG A 66 -10.33 -10.72 5.94
N ALA A 67 -10.61 -11.24 4.76
CA ALA A 67 -11.78 -10.88 3.97
C ALA A 67 -13.07 -11.22 4.71
N ASP A 68 -13.16 -12.43 5.28
CA ASP A 68 -14.34 -12.88 6.03
C ASP A 68 -14.58 -12.00 7.27
N SER A 69 -13.53 -11.74 8.05
CA SER A 69 -13.61 -10.85 9.22
C SER A 69 -13.99 -9.41 8.84
N LEU A 70 -13.49 -8.92 7.71
CA LEU A 70 -13.86 -7.59 7.21
C LEU A 70 -15.32 -7.55 6.76
N ASN A 71 -15.79 -8.57 6.03
CA ASN A 71 -17.16 -8.67 5.56
C ASN A 71 -18.14 -8.69 6.73
N GLU A 72 -17.84 -9.45 7.79
CA GLU A 72 -18.65 -9.48 9.01
C GLU A 72 -18.76 -8.10 9.66
N LYS A 73 -17.64 -7.37 9.77
CA LYS A 73 -17.60 -6.01 10.35
C LYS A 73 -18.33 -4.99 9.50
N ILE A 74 -18.26 -5.11 8.17
CA ILE A 74 -18.99 -4.24 7.24
C ILE A 74 -20.49 -4.52 7.32
N ALA A 75 -20.90 -5.78 7.43
CA ALA A 75 -22.31 -6.15 7.56
C ALA A 75 -22.97 -5.56 8.82
N HIS A 76 -22.21 -5.42 9.90
CA HIS A 76 -22.67 -4.83 11.16
C HIS A 76 -22.23 -3.37 11.32
N ARG A 77 -21.92 -2.65 10.23
CA ARG A 77 -21.50 -1.25 10.30
C ARG A 77 -22.66 -0.40 10.84
N PRO A 78 -22.47 0.33 11.96
CA PRO A 78 -23.54 1.15 12.52
C PRO A 78 -23.86 2.34 11.60
N PRO A 79 -25.14 2.76 11.55
CA PRO A 79 -25.54 3.95 10.81
C PRO A 79 -24.93 5.21 11.44
N PRO A 80 -24.68 6.28 10.66
CA PRO A 80 -24.01 7.49 11.15
C PRO A 80 -24.72 8.14 12.34
N GLU A 81 -26.05 8.03 12.42
CA GLU A 81 -26.91 8.54 13.47
C GLU A 81 -26.57 7.94 14.84
N GLU A 82 -26.32 6.62 14.89
CA GLU A 82 -25.89 5.94 16.12
C GLU A 82 -24.49 6.39 16.55
N VAL A 83 -23.61 6.69 15.58
CA VAL A 83 -22.24 7.16 15.85
C VAL A 83 -22.26 8.60 16.39
N ILE A 84 -23.19 9.43 15.93
CA ILE A 84 -23.43 10.78 16.44
C ILE A 84 -23.95 10.73 17.88
N GLN A 85 -24.94 9.87 18.17
CA GLN A 85 -25.46 9.69 19.53
C GLN A 85 -24.37 9.27 20.53
N LYS A 86 -23.42 8.45 20.09
CA LYS A 86 -22.25 8.03 20.89
C LYS A 86 -21.18 9.12 21.03
N HIS A 87 -21.41 10.32 20.48
CA HIS A 87 -20.48 11.45 20.48
C HIS A 87 -19.10 11.12 19.86
N ILE A 88 -19.06 10.15 18.93
CA ILE A 88 -17.86 9.79 18.18
C ILE A 88 -17.77 10.64 16.90
N LEU A 89 -18.92 10.92 16.29
CA LEU A 89 -19.05 11.78 15.12
C LEU A 89 -19.86 13.03 15.53
N HIS A 90 -19.44 14.21 15.14
CA HIS A 90 -20.24 15.43 15.32
C HIS A 90 -21.27 15.55 14.20
N GLU A 91 -22.42 16.16 14.50
CA GLU A 91 -23.37 16.52 13.47
C GLU A 91 -22.75 17.55 12.51
N ASP A 92 -23.16 17.47 11.25
CA ASP A 92 -22.73 18.44 10.24
C ASP A 92 -23.28 19.83 10.63
N PRO A 93 -22.42 20.83 10.85
CA PRO A 93 -22.82 22.15 11.36
C PRO A 93 -23.64 22.96 10.35
N ARG A 94 -23.76 22.49 9.11
CA ARG A 94 -24.51 23.16 8.04
C ARG A 94 -26.01 22.97 8.22
N THR A 95 -26.74 24.06 7.99
CA THR A 95 -28.21 24.07 8.00
C THR A 95 -28.77 23.26 6.81
N ALA A 96 -30.05 22.90 6.88
CA ALA A 96 -30.71 22.12 5.82
C ALA A 96 -30.69 22.86 4.46
N GLU A 97 -30.91 24.18 4.46
CA GLU A 97 -30.80 25.04 3.28
C GLU A 97 -29.41 25.00 2.63
N GLU A 98 -28.34 25.07 3.43
CA GLU A 98 -26.97 25.06 2.90
C GLU A 98 -26.60 23.71 2.28
N LYS A 99 -27.04 22.60 2.89
CA LYS A 99 -26.88 21.25 2.31
C LYS A 99 -27.64 21.09 1.00
N TYR A 100 -28.83 21.68 0.91
CA TYR A 100 -29.63 21.64 -0.32
C TYR A 100 -28.99 22.47 -1.44
N ALA A 101 -28.44 23.64 -1.11
CA ALA A 101 -27.76 24.49 -2.08
C ALA A 101 -26.52 23.80 -2.69
N GLU A 102 -25.69 23.16 -1.86
CA GLU A 102 -24.52 22.41 -2.33
C GLU A 102 -24.91 21.22 -3.21
N ALA A 103 -25.97 20.47 -2.83
CA ALA A 103 -26.45 19.35 -3.64
C ALA A 103 -26.93 19.79 -5.04
N ILE A 104 -27.53 20.99 -5.15
CA ILE A 104 -27.88 21.59 -6.44
C ILE A 104 -26.62 21.97 -7.23
N GLU A 105 -25.64 22.58 -6.58
CA GLU A 105 -24.38 23.00 -7.20
C GLU A 105 -23.60 21.80 -7.76
N ASP A 106 -23.51 20.70 -7.00
CA ASP A 106 -22.87 19.44 -7.41
C ASP A 106 -23.55 18.80 -8.63
N GLU A 107 -24.89 18.85 -8.71
CA GLU A 107 -25.67 18.41 -9.87
C GLU A 107 -25.36 19.26 -11.11
N TYR A 108 -25.27 20.58 -10.94
CA TYR A 108 -24.88 21.51 -12.01
C TYR A 108 -23.45 21.23 -12.48
N ALA A 109 -22.50 21.03 -11.57
CA ALA A 109 -21.10 20.75 -11.88
C ALA A 109 -20.91 19.42 -12.64
N LYS A 110 -21.69 18.37 -12.30
CA LYS A 110 -21.68 17.10 -13.04
C LYS A 110 -22.22 17.22 -14.46
N ARG A 111 -23.20 18.10 -14.68
CA ARG A 111 -23.88 18.26 -15.97
C ARG A 111 -23.12 19.16 -16.94
N GLU A 112 -22.47 20.20 -16.44
CA GLU A 112 -21.70 21.18 -17.24
C GLU A 112 -20.28 20.67 -17.60
N GLY A 113 -19.87 19.49 -17.09
CA GLY A 113 -18.57 18.90 -17.39
C GLY A 113 -17.44 19.65 -16.70
N GLY A 114 -17.16 19.28 -15.44
CA GLY A 114 -15.92 19.68 -14.77
C GLY A 114 -14.70 19.24 -15.58
N ALA A 115 -13.84 20.20 -15.92
CA ALA A 115 -12.51 19.97 -16.48
C ALA A 115 -11.60 19.21 -15.51
#